data_AF-A0A4Y2RE09-F1
#
_entry.id   AF-A0A4Y2RE09-F1
#
_cell.length_a   1.000
_cell.length_b   1.000
_cell.length_c   1.000
_cell.angle_alpha   90.00
_cell.angle_beta   90.00
_cell.angle_gamma   90.00
#
_symmetry.space_group_name_H-M   'P 1'
#
loop_
_entity.id
_entity.type
_entity.pdbx_description
1 polymer ?
#
loop_
_entity_poly.entity_id
_entity_poly.type
_entity_poly.pdbx_seq_one_letter_code
_entity_poly.pdbx_strand_id
1 'polypeptide(L)'
;MGRKKNSPFSGHHNDLVKHSNTPFDTFFILKRNTTTNESFHTVSPFLVEKAITATLGITKSTRTLRSGDLLIEIATRQQAQQIIHLKYLDTIPVTVSAHASLNSSTPQGHTFFRCDGIHDPEVP
;
A
#
# COMPACT_ATOMS: atom_id res chain seq x y z
N MET A 1 -21.60 20.31 -52.63
CA MET A 1 -21.53 18.85 -52.40
C MET A 1 -20.09 18.51 -52.06
N GLY A 2 -19.64 18.08 -50.88
CA GLY A 2 -20.27 17.83 -49.59
C GLY A 2 -19.19 17.46 -48.55
N ARG A 3 -19.55 17.72 -47.29
CA ARG A 3 -19.21 16.99 -46.04
C ARG A 3 -17.84 17.19 -45.36
N LYS A 4 -18.02 17.42 -44.06
CA LYS A 4 -17.12 17.73 -42.94
C LYS A 4 -16.93 16.43 -42.14
N LYS A 5 -15.82 16.36 -41.37
CA LYS A 5 -15.61 15.52 -40.16
C LYS A 5 -15.27 14.03 -40.51
N ASN A 6 -14.39 13.28 -39.83
CA ASN A 6 -13.86 13.29 -38.46
C ASN A 6 -12.46 12.61 -38.39
N SER A 7 -11.75 12.93 -37.31
CA SER A 7 -10.56 12.29 -36.70
C SER A 7 -10.52 10.75 -36.70
N PRO A 8 -9.33 10.16 -36.47
CA PRO A 8 -9.01 8.79 -36.84
C PRO A 8 -9.78 7.75 -36.02
N PHE A 9 -9.94 6.63 -36.71
CA PHE A 9 -10.52 5.37 -36.30
C PHE A 9 -10.46 5.10 -34.78
N SER A 10 -11.67 4.96 -34.23
CA SER A 10 -11.97 4.37 -32.93
C SER A 10 -11.37 2.95 -32.88
N GLY A 11 -10.19 2.83 -32.28
CA GLY A 11 -9.74 1.57 -31.72
C GLY A 11 -10.66 1.25 -30.56
N HIS A 12 -11.54 0.27 -30.76
CA HIS A 12 -12.31 -0.34 -29.68
C HIS A 12 -11.31 -0.83 -28.63
N HIS A 13 -11.20 -0.10 -27.51
CA HIS A 13 -10.59 -0.62 -26.30
C HIS A 13 -11.48 -1.78 -25.85
N ASN A 14 -10.99 -2.99 -26.06
CA ASN A 14 -11.61 -4.18 -25.50
C ASN A 14 -11.44 -4.09 -23.97
N ASP A 15 -12.36 -3.42 -23.29
CA ASP A 15 -12.45 -3.33 -21.82
C ASP A 15 -12.96 -4.66 -21.21
N LEU A 16 -12.64 -5.80 -21.84
CA LEU A 16 -13.07 -7.14 -21.45
C LEU A 16 -11.88 -8.05 -21.12
N VAL A 17 -10.89 -7.53 -20.39
CA VAL A 17 -9.93 -8.31 -19.56
C VAL A 17 -9.54 -7.48 -18.35
N LYS A 18 -10.51 -7.01 -17.55
CA LYS A 18 -10.24 -6.13 -16.41
C LYS A 18 -10.70 -6.68 -15.05
N HIS A 19 -10.77 -8.00 -14.93
CA HIS A 19 -11.22 -8.67 -13.70
C HIS A 19 -10.13 -9.46 -12.95
N SER A 20 -8.86 -9.43 -13.36
CA SER A 20 -7.79 -10.16 -12.63
C SER A 20 -6.48 -9.40 -12.37
N ASN A 21 -6.26 -8.22 -12.96
CA ASN A 21 -4.94 -7.56 -12.97
C ASN A 21 -4.91 -6.15 -12.35
N THR A 22 -5.77 -5.85 -11.37
CA THR A 22 -5.54 -4.65 -10.55
C THR A 22 -4.33 -4.92 -9.64
N PRO A 23 -3.21 -4.18 -9.78
CA PRO A 23 -2.11 -4.32 -8.84
C PRO A 23 -2.64 -4.02 -7.43
N PHE A 24 -2.30 -4.88 -6.48
CA PHE A 24 -2.56 -4.64 -5.07
C PHE A 24 -1.24 -4.29 -4.39
N ASP A 25 -1.32 -3.51 -3.31
CA ASP A 25 -0.16 -3.22 -2.48
C ASP A 25 0.38 -4.52 -1.88
N THR A 26 1.69 -4.75 -2.00
CA THR A 26 2.36 -5.97 -1.54
C THR A 26 3.17 -5.71 -0.28
N PHE A 27 3.71 -4.49 -0.16
CA PHE A 27 4.57 -4.06 0.93
C PHE A 27 3.82 -3.12 1.87
N PHE A 28 3.81 -3.48 3.15
CA PHE A 28 3.16 -2.71 4.20
C PHE A 28 4.12 -2.47 5.35
N ILE A 29 4.06 -1.26 5.90
CA ILE A 29 4.75 -0.89 7.13
C ILE A 29 3.74 -0.95 8.27
N LEU A 30 4.08 -1.72 9.30
CA LEU A 30 3.44 -1.69 10.61
C LEU A 30 4.25 -0.77 11.52
N LYS A 31 3.59 0.29 11.98
CA LYS A 31 4.10 1.21 12.98
C LYS A 31 3.40 0.96 14.30
N ARG A 32 4.17 0.89 15.38
CA ARG A 32 3.61 0.72 16.73
C ARG A 32 3.04 2.06 17.23
N ASN A 33 1.81 2.04 17.74
CA ASN A 33 1.17 3.23 18.31
C ASN A 33 1.47 3.28 19.81
N THR A 34 2.62 3.85 20.19
CA THR A 34 2.94 4.01 21.62
C THR A 34 3.19 5.47 21.99
N THR A 35 2.83 5.81 23.22
CA THR A 35 3.13 7.11 23.84
C THR A 35 4.62 7.26 24.16
N THR A 36 5.36 6.15 24.25
CA THR A 36 6.72 6.10 24.80
C THR A 36 7.83 5.79 23.77
N ASN A 37 7.57 5.94 22.47
CA ASN A 37 8.53 5.60 21.39
C ASN A 37 9.02 4.13 21.42
N GLU A 38 8.22 3.24 22.00
CA GLU A 38 8.50 1.81 21.96
C GLU A 38 8.32 1.27 20.54
N SER A 39 9.26 0.44 20.09
CA SER A 39 9.34 -0.09 18.72
C SER A 39 9.29 -1.62 18.71
N PHE A 40 9.34 -2.25 17.53
CA PHE A 40 9.43 -3.71 17.41
C PHE A 40 10.82 -4.27 17.74
N HIS A 41 11.83 -3.43 18.01
CA HIS A 41 13.16 -3.89 18.43
C HIS A 41 13.17 -4.51 19.83
N THR A 42 12.27 -4.08 20.71
CA THR A 42 12.12 -4.63 22.07
C THR A 42 11.23 -5.87 22.09
N VAL A 43 10.56 -6.18 20.98
CA VAL A 43 9.66 -7.32 20.85
C VAL A 43 10.43 -8.51 20.29
N SER A 44 10.21 -9.70 20.85
CA SER A 44 10.88 -10.92 20.38
C SER A 44 10.49 -11.22 18.92
N PRO A 45 11.47 -11.49 18.02
CA PRO A 45 11.19 -11.80 16.62
C PRO A 45 10.28 -13.01 16.44
N PHE A 46 10.35 -13.98 17.36
CA PHE A 46 9.45 -15.15 17.37
C PHE A 46 7.99 -14.76 17.66
N LEU A 47 7.77 -13.83 18.59
CA LEU A 47 6.43 -13.35 18.92
C LEU A 47 5.83 -12.56 17.75
N VAL A 48 6.65 -11.75 17.08
CA VAL A 48 6.27 -10.98 15.90
C VAL A 48 5.83 -11.92 14.76
N GLU A 49 6.66 -12.90 14.41
CA GLU A 49 6.32 -13.94 13.42
C GLU A 49 5.03 -14.68 13.76
N LYS A 50 4.87 -15.09 15.03
CA LYS A 50 3.69 -15.81 15.50
C LYS A 50 2.42 -14.98 15.37
N ALA A 51 2.46 -13.71 15.78
CA ALA A 51 1.30 -12.82 15.72
C ALA A 51 0.88 -12.50 14.28
N ILE A 52 1.85 -12.31 13.38
CA ILE A 52 1.58 -12.14 11.95
C ILE A 52 0.95 -13.41 11.38
N THR A 53 1.55 -14.57 11.66
CA THR A 53 1.04 -15.85 11.17
C THR A 53 -0.36 -16.14 11.71
N ALA A 54 -0.66 -15.77 12.96
CA ALA A 54 -1.99 -15.90 13.53
C ALA A 54 -3.03 -14.98 12.87
N THR A 55 -2.62 -13.81 12.38
CA THR A 55 -3.56 -12.80 11.86
C THR A 55 -3.72 -12.86 10.33
N LEU A 56 -2.62 -13.03 9.61
CA LEU A 56 -2.55 -13.01 8.15
C LEU A 56 -2.20 -14.38 7.56
N GLY A 57 -1.77 -15.34 8.37
CA GLY A 57 -1.21 -16.60 7.88
C GLY A 57 0.24 -16.44 7.38
N ILE A 58 0.66 -17.34 6.51
CA ILE A 58 2.02 -17.36 5.96
C ILE A 58 2.22 -16.15 5.05
N THR A 59 3.12 -15.24 5.43
CA THR A 59 3.54 -14.07 4.65
C THR A 59 4.81 -14.41 3.84
N LYS A 60 5.14 -13.59 2.83
CA LYS A 60 6.37 -13.82 2.03
C LYS A 60 7.62 -13.44 2.80
N SER A 61 7.59 -12.27 3.42
CA SER A 61 8.71 -11.77 4.20
C SER A 61 8.21 -10.87 5.31
N THR A 62 8.82 -11.03 6.48
CA THR A 62 8.63 -10.18 7.64
C THR A 62 10.00 -9.69 8.06
N ARG A 63 10.21 -8.37 8.12
CA ARG A 63 11.51 -7.78 8.48
C ARG A 63 11.32 -6.56 9.35
N THR A 64 12.15 -6.41 10.38
CA THR A 64 12.22 -5.16 11.14
C THR A 64 13.09 -4.15 10.41
N LEU A 65 12.59 -2.91 10.30
CA LEU A 65 13.32 -1.79 9.71
C LEU A 65 14.24 -1.16 10.76
N ARG A 66 15.26 -0.43 10.29
CA ARG A 66 16.17 0.33 11.18
C ARG A 66 15.42 1.38 12.01
N SER A 67 14.27 1.87 11.52
CA SER A 67 13.37 2.76 12.29
C SER A 67 12.70 2.07 13.48
N GLY A 68 12.72 0.73 13.54
CA GLY A 68 11.98 -0.05 14.53
C GLY A 68 10.54 -0.35 14.15
N ASP A 69 10.14 0.03 12.95
CA ASP A 69 8.89 -0.40 12.33
C ASP A 69 9.06 -1.79 11.70
N LEU A 70 7.95 -2.42 11.34
CA LEU A 70 7.93 -3.74 10.75
C LEU A 70 7.49 -3.66 9.29
N LEU A 71 8.32 -4.16 8.36
CA LEU A 71 7.98 -4.34 6.96
C LEU A 71 7.44 -5.74 6.72
N ILE A 72 6.26 -5.83 6.13
CA ILE A 72 5.62 -7.09 5.76
C ILE A 72 5.39 -7.10 4.25
N GLU A 73 5.85 -8.17 3.62
CA GLU A 73 5.54 -8.52 2.24
C GLU A 73 4.52 -9.66 2.23
N ILE A 74 3.41 -9.45 1.53
CA ILE A 74 2.31 -10.41 1.47
C ILE A 74 2.18 -11.06 0.11
N ALA A 75 1.74 -12.32 0.11
CA ALA A 75 1.63 -13.10 -1.12
C ALA A 75 0.30 -12.89 -1.83
N THR A 76 -0.76 -12.62 -1.06
CA THR A 76 -2.14 -12.64 -1.55
C THR A 76 -2.86 -11.33 -1.33
N ARG A 77 -3.80 -11.03 -2.23
CA ARG A 77 -4.67 -9.86 -2.12
C ARG A 77 -5.59 -9.91 -0.89
N GLN A 78 -6.04 -11.10 -0.49
CA GLN A 78 -6.87 -11.25 0.71
C GLN A 78 -6.12 -10.78 1.95
N GLN A 79 -4.85 -11.17 2.09
CA GLN A 79 -4.00 -10.69 3.17
C GLN A 79 -3.79 -9.17 3.10
N ALA A 80 -3.64 -8.58 1.91
CA ALA A 80 -3.52 -7.14 1.72
C ALA A 80 -4.75 -6.38 2.22
N GLN A 81 -5.94 -6.91 1.94
CA GLN A 81 -7.17 -6.32 2.44
C GLN A 81 -7.31 -6.49 3.96
N GLN A 82 -6.84 -7.61 4.53
CA GLN A 82 -6.88 -7.83 5.97
C GLN A 82 -5.91 -6.93 6.73
N ILE A 83 -4.66 -6.80 6.27
CA ILE A 83 -3.62 -6.04 6.97
C ILE A 83 -3.95 -4.55 7.04
N ILE A 84 -4.58 -3.98 6.00
CA ILE A 84 -4.96 -2.55 6.01
C ILE A 84 -5.95 -2.23 7.13
N HIS A 85 -6.80 -3.19 7.51
CA HIS A 85 -7.77 -3.04 8.60
C HIS A 85 -7.22 -3.47 9.96
N LEU A 86 -5.97 -3.94 10.03
CA LEU A 86 -5.35 -4.42 11.25
C LEU A 86 -5.00 -3.23 12.15
N LYS A 87 -5.61 -3.19 13.33
CA LYS A 87 -5.37 -2.14 14.34
C LYS A 87 -4.53 -2.63 15.52
N TYR A 88 -4.49 -3.95 15.71
CA TYR A 88 -3.79 -4.58 16.81
C TYR A 88 -3.04 -5.79 16.27
N LEU A 89 -1.78 -5.92 16.68
CA LEU A 89 -0.98 -7.10 16.47
C LEU A 89 -0.85 -7.78 17.84
N ASP A 90 -1.61 -8.85 18.03
CA ASP A 90 -1.81 -9.48 19.34
C ASP A 90 -2.38 -8.46 20.35
N THR A 91 -1.62 -8.09 21.38
CA THR A 91 -1.99 -7.08 22.39
C THR A 91 -1.49 -5.67 22.09
N ILE A 92 -0.72 -5.49 21.01
CA ILE A 92 -0.02 -4.24 20.71
C ILE A 92 -0.82 -3.41 19.69
N PRO A 93 -1.20 -2.16 20.01
CA PRO A 93 -1.84 -1.28 19.03
C PRO A 93 -0.84 -0.87 17.94
N VAL A 94 -1.25 -1.00 16.69
CA VAL A 94 -0.42 -0.72 15.51
C VAL A 94 -1.21 0.06 14.46
N THR A 95 -0.50 0.83 13.65
CA THR A 95 -1.02 1.44 12.43
C THR A 95 -0.35 0.79 11.23
N VAL A 96 -1.15 0.46 10.22
CA VAL A 96 -0.66 -0.09 8.96
C VAL A 96 -0.66 1.00 7.90
N SER A 97 0.39 1.05 7.10
CA SER A 97 0.49 1.94 5.95
C SER A 97 1.14 1.23 4.78
N ALA A 98 0.58 1.39 3.58
CA ALA A 98 1.18 0.85 2.36
C ALA A 98 2.49 1.58 2.05
N HIS A 99 3.52 0.83 1.62
CA HIS A 99 4.81 1.42 1.28
C HIS A 99 4.80 1.99 -0.14
N ALA A 100 4.55 3.29 -0.27
CA ALA A 100 4.39 3.99 -1.54
C ALA A 100 5.49 3.68 -2.59
N SER A 101 6.77 3.71 -2.18
CA SER A 101 7.89 3.51 -3.12
C SER A 101 8.05 2.06 -3.62
N LEU A 102 7.83 1.06 -2.75
CA LEU A 102 7.98 -0.35 -3.10
C LEU A 102 6.79 -0.86 -3.92
N ASN A 103 5.58 -0.34 -3.65
CA ASN A 103 4.38 -0.67 -4.43
C ASN A 103 4.28 0.11 -5.76
N SER A 104 5.00 1.23 -5.91
CA SER A 104 5.04 2.02 -7.14
C SER A 104 5.96 1.44 -8.23
N SER A 105 6.67 0.35 -7.98
CA SER A 105 7.56 -0.28 -8.98
C SER A 105 6.82 -1.05 -10.07
N THR A 106 5.49 -0.95 -10.16
CA THR A 106 4.75 -1.42 -11.33
C THR A 106 4.94 -0.38 -12.45
N PRO A 107 5.50 -0.76 -13.62
CA PRO A 107 5.74 0.18 -14.71
C PRO A 107 4.41 0.50 -15.39
N GLN A 108 3.63 1.39 -14.78
CA GLN A 108 2.57 2.10 -15.48
C GLN A 108 3.02 3.54 -15.59
N GLY A 109 3.57 3.83 -16.77
CA GLY A 109 4.08 5.14 -17.12
C GLY A 109 3.04 6.23 -16.88
N HIS A 110 3.58 7.40 -16.54
CA HIS A 110 2.89 8.68 -16.57
C HIS A 110 1.76 8.87 -15.54
N THR A 111 2.12 9.38 -14.37
CA THR A 111 1.50 10.65 -13.94
C THR A 111 2.57 11.45 -13.20
N PHE A 112 2.92 12.59 -13.81
CA PHE A 112 3.76 13.63 -13.25
C PHE A 112 3.29 13.98 -11.83
N PHE A 113 4.23 14.05 -10.89
CA PHE A 113 4.04 14.82 -9.67
C PHE A 113 3.78 16.28 -10.08
N ARG A 114 2.51 16.67 -10.16
CA ARG A 114 2.14 18.08 -10.18
C ARG A 114 2.28 18.57 -8.74
N CYS A 115 3.43 19.16 -8.44
CA CYS A 115 3.56 20.04 -7.29
C CYS A 115 2.67 21.26 -7.56
N ASP A 116 1.42 21.22 -7.11
CA ASP A 116 0.61 22.44 -7.03
C ASP A 116 1.10 23.21 -5.79
N GLY A 117 1.90 24.25 -6.05
CA GLY A 117 2.43 25.14 -5.03
C GLY A 117 1.38 26.14 -4.57
N ILE A 118 1.17 26.17 -3.25
CA ILE A 118 0.93 27.32 -2.37
C ILE A 118 0.22 28.55 -3.00
N HIS A 119 -0.95 28.91 -2.48
CA HIS A 119 -1.09 30.09 -1.60
C HIS A 119 -2.43 30.10 -0.84
N ASP A 120 -2.34 30.50 0.43
CA ASP A 120 -3.37 30.62 1.46
C ASP A 120 -4.65 31.37 1.04
N PRO A 121 -5.83 31.02 1.59
CA PRO A 121 -7.00 31.89 1.55
C PRO A 121 -6.94 32.89 2.71
N GLU A 122 -6.68 34.18 2.42
CA GLU A 122 -7.07 35.24 3.36
C GLU A 122 -8.61 35.27 3.47
N VAL A 123 -9.07 35.22 4.72
CA VAL A 123 -10.44 35.40 5.22
C VAL A 123 -10.36 36.52 6.26
N PRO A 124 -11.39 37.36 6.45
CA PRO A 124 -12.30 38.03 5.53
C PRO A 124 -12.02 39.53 5.37
#